data_AF-A0A0L0MJ09-F1
#
_entry.id   AF-A0A0L0MJ09-F1
#
_cell.length_a   1.000
_cell.length_b   1.000
_cell.length_c   1.000
_cell.angle_alpha   90.00
_cell.angle_beta   90.00
_cell.angle_gamma   90.00
#
_symmetry.space_group_name_H-M   'P 1'
#
loop_
_entity.id
_entity.type
_entity.pdbx_description
1 polymer ?
#
loop_
_entity_poly.entity_id
_entity_poly.type
_entity_poly.pdbx_seq_one_letter_code
_entity_poly.pdbx_strand_id
1 'polypeptide(L)'
;MPMSLLSVDADGSPRQRIDYLASVEQGIVQVLSGFKPGRSGSFSIQDQLHVVLASAAVSGLPAVSDSIIERVAAQLRSHNVIDEALERANNAHVKALRGAGLNESVLELLQSWVETMVETRLVQRQIEVERVIECVREQMPQAVSAALQDDPTRLLSAVAMGQELGGIGDESVRQREKAGELFSVLRPGRKRGREYPVFQAWGGISGEPLKQALDALGRPEGAAAYTFFTSPSDLLAGLSPMEAILGKLTSQRVLADDAAQFLSASPAERLEAVLQAAKAYAAVLAS
;
A
#
# COMPACT_ATOMS: atom_id res chain seq x y z
N MET A 1 -16.76 -30.19 -15.07
CA MET A 1 -15.37 -30.71 -15.07
C MET A 1 -14.60 -29.95 -14.01
N PRO A 2 -13.98 -30.62 -13.03
CA PRO A 2 -13.15 -29.94 -12.05
C PRO A 2 -11.88 -29.43 -12.75
N MET A 3 -11.63 -28.12 -12.71
CA MET A 3 -10.34 -27.57 -13.11
C MET A 3 -9.31 -27.95 -12.04
N SER A 4 -8.40 -28.87 -12.38
CA SER A 4 -7.23 -29.18 -11.57
C SER A 4 -6.28 -27.99 -11.65
N LEU A 5 -6.29 -27.12 -10.63
CA LEU A 5 -5.36 -26.00 -10.51
C LEU A 5 -4.01 -26.55 -10.03
N LEU A 6 -3.01 -26.47 -10.90
CA LEU A 6 -1.61 -26.79 -10.60
C LEU A 6 -1.08 -25.80 -9.54
N SER A 7 -0.50 -26.31 -8.45
CA SER A 7 0.18 -25.47 -7.46
C SER A 7 1.40 -24.81 -8.10
N VAL A 8 1.55 -23.50 -7.90
CA VAL A 8 2.71 -22.74 -8.39
C VAL A 8 3.92 -23.03 -7.50
N ASP A 9 5.00 -23.55 -8.08
CA ASP A 9 6.31 -23.62 -7.43
C ASP A 9 6.84 -22.20 -7.21
N ALA A 10 7.20 -21.89 -5.96
CA ALA A 10 7.67 -20.56 -5.53
C ALA A 10 8.99 -20.10 -6.20
N ASP A 11 9.67 -20.99 -6.94
CA ASP A 11 10.95 -20.75 -7.62
C ASP A 11 10.82 -20.38 -9.11
N GLY A 12 9.60 -20.16 -9.61
CA GLY A 12 9.38 -19.73 -11.00
C GLY A 12 10.08 -18.41 -11.34
N SER A 13 10.67 -18.34 -12.55
CA SER A 13 11.36 -17.15 -13.05
C SER A 13 10.40 -15.94 -13.18
N PRO A 14 10.90 -14.68 -13.09
CA PRO A 14 10.05 -13.49 -13.18
C PRO A 14 9.16 -13.44 -14.43
N ARG A 15 9.64 -13.95 -15.58
CA ARG A 15 8.84 -14.04 -16.82
C ARG A 15 7.68 -15.03 -16.69
N GLN A 16 7.91 -16.20 -16.10
CA GLN A 16 6.84 -17.19 -15.88
C GLN A 16 5.76 -16.67 -14.93
N ARG A 17 6.12 -15.83 -13.95
CA ARG A 17 5.14 -15.16 -13.08
C ARG A 17 4.30 -14.13 -13.84
N ILE A 18 4.93 -13.33 -14.72
CA ILE A 18 4.22 -12.35 -15.56
C ILE A 18 3.25 -13.06 -16.53
N ASP A 19 3.72 -14.11 -17.20
CA ASP A 19 2.89 -14.88 -18.15
C ASP A 19 1.73 -15.59 -17.43
N TYR A 20 1.96 -16.08 -16.20
CA TYR A 20 0.93 -16.67 -15.36
C TYR A 20 -0.11 -15.63 -14.93
N LEU A 21 0.31 -14.45 -14.47
CA LEU A 21 -0.59 -13.35 -14.09
C LEU A 21 -1.44 -12.89 -15.29
N ALA A 22 -0.83 -12.74 -16.47
CA ALA A 22 -1.55 -12.40 -17.69
C ALA A 22 -2.56 -13.49 -18.07
N SER A 23 -2.23 -14.77 -17.86
CA SER A 23 -3.15 -15.89 -18.09
C SER A 23 -4.30 -15.92 -17.07
N VAL A 24 -4.06 -15.54 -15.81
CA VAL A 24 -5.10 -15.45 -14.77
C VAL A 24 -6.03 -14.26 -15.05
N GLU A 25 -5.49 -13.09 -15.41
CA GLU A 25 -6.28 -11.93 -15.84
C GLU A 25 -7.16 -12.27 -17.05
N GLN A 26 -6.61 -12.93 -18.07
CA GLN A 26 -7.38 -13.39 -19.23
C GLN A 26 -8.46 -14.40 -18.84
N GLY A 27 -8.17 -15.32 -17.91
CA GLY A 27 -9.16 -16.27 -17.38
C GLY A 27 -10.32 -15.57 -16.66
N ILE A 28 -10.03 -14.56 -15.84
CA ILE A 28 -11.02 -13.75 -15.14
C ILE A 28 -11.88 -12.98 -16.14
N VAL A 29 -11.25 -12.30 -17.12
CA VAL A 29 -11.96 -11.57 -18.18
C VAL A 29 -12.83 -12.52 -19.00
N GLN A 30 -12.36 -13.73 -19.29
CA GLN A 30 -13.12 -14.72 -20.06
C GLN A 30 -14.35 -15.23 -19.27
N VAL A 31 -14.20 -15.52 -17.99
CA VAL A 31 -15.30 -15.92 -17.10
C VAL A 31 -16.34 -14.80 -16.97
N LEU A 32 -15.89 -13.55 -16.82
CA LEU A 32 -16.77 -12.38 -16.73
C LEU A 32 -17.46 -12.07 -18.08
N SER A 33 -16.78 -12.28 -19.21
CA SER A 33 -17.34 -12.05 -20.56
C SER A 33 -18.36 -13.11 -20.99
N GLY A 34 -18.31 -14.31 -20.41
CA GLY A 34 -19.31 -15.36 -20.60
C GLY A 34 -20.63 -15.11 -19.87
N PHE A 35 -20.68 -14.07 -19.03
CA PHE A 35 -21.87 -13.70 -18.28
C PHE A 35 -22.92 -13.05 -19.18
N LYS A 36 -24.08 -13.71 -19.32
CA LYS A 36 -25.28 -13.13 -19.92
C LYS A 36 -26.28 -12.81 -18.80
N PRO A 37 -26.58 -11.53 -18.53
CA PRO A 37 -27.60 -11.18 -17.55
C PRO A 37 -28.96 -11.72 -18.03
N GLY A 38 -29.63 -12.54 -17.20
CA GLY A 38 -31.00 -12.99 -17.45
C GLY A 38 -31.24 -14.50 -17.55
N ARG A 39 -30.20 -15.36 -17.46
CA ARG A 39 -30.46 -16.81 -17.24
C ARG A 39 -30.55 -17.10 -15.74
N SER A 40 -31.71 -17.59 -15.35
CA SER A 40 -32.12 -18.11 -14.03
C SER A 40 -31.21 -19.25 -13.52
N GLY A 41 -29.96 -18.93 -13.21
CA GLY A 41 -29.03 -19.75 -12.46
C GLY A 41 -28.21 -18.78 -11.62
N SER A 42 -28.57 -18.63 -10.36
CA SER A 42 -27.98 -17.71 -9.40
C SER A 42 -26.48 -17.95 -9.25
N PHE A 43 -25.66 -17.14 -9.92
CA PHE A 43 -24.35 -16.79 -9.39
C PHE A 43 -24.59 -15.69 -8.37
N SER A 44 -24.50 -16.05 -7.08
CA SER A 44 -24.64 -15.08 -6.00
C SER A 44 -23.42 -14.15 -5.99
N ILE A 45 -23.56 -12.97 -5.40
CA ILE A 45 -22.42 -12.06 -5.18
C ILE A 45 -21.33 -12.76 -4.35
N GLN A 46 -21.70 -13.70 -3.48
CA GLN A 46 -20.75 -14.56 -2.76
C GLN A 46 -19.89 -15.42 -3.72
N ASP A 47 -20.45 -15.91 -4.82
CA ASP A 47 -19.69 -16.69 -5.80
C ASP A 47 -18.69 -15.81 -6.58
N GLN A 48 -19.05 -14.56 -6.87
CA GLN A 48 -18.14 -13.58 -7.50
C GLN A 48 -16.99 -13.20 -6.56
N LEU A 49 -17.29 -13.04 -5.27
CA LEU A 49 -16.31 -12.82 -4.21
C LEU A 49 -15.39 -14.00 -4.00
N HIS A 50 -15.92 -15.22 -3.98
CA HIS A 50 -15.11 -16.42 -3.87
C HIS A 50 -14.15 -16.54 -5.05
N VAL A 51 -14.54 -16.15 -6.26
CA VAL A 51 -13.63 -16.15 -7.42
C VAL A 51 -12.55 -15.06 -7.30
N VAL A 52 -12.90 -13.85 -6.86
CA VAL A 52 -11.92 -12.75 -6.68
C VAL A 52 -10.95 -13.06 -5.53
N LEU A 53 -11.46 -13.55 -4.40
CA LEU A 53 -10.67 -13.94 -3.23
C LEU A 53 -9.84 -15.20 -3.48
N ALA A 54 -10.37 -16.19 -4.20
CA ALA A 54 -9.60 -17.37 -4.60
C ALA A 54 -8.50 -17.00 -5.60
N SER A 55 -8.75 -16.11 -6.56
CA SER A 55 -7.70 -15.60 -7.45
C SER A 55 -6.64 -14.81 -6.68
N ALA A 56 -7.02 -13.96 -5.73
CA ALA A 56 -6.07 -13.23 -4.88
C ALA A 56 -5.21 -14.17 -4.02
N ALA A 57 -5.82 -15.20 -3.41
CA ALA A 57 -5.13 -16.18 -2.56
C ALA A 57 -4.21 -17.11 -3.37
N VAL A 58 -4.62 -17.55 -4.57
CA VAL A 58 -3.82 -18.43 -5.44
C VAL A 58 -2.63 -17.69 -6.08
N SER A 59 -2.74 -16.38 -6.30
CA SER A 59 -1.69 -15.60 -6.95
C SER A 59 -0.49 -15.27 -6.05
N GLY A 60 -0.58 -15.51 -4.73
CA GLY A 60 0.48 -15.16 -3.78
C GLY A 60 0.89 -13.68 -3.82
N LEU A 61 0.01 -12.81 -4.35
CA LEU A 61 0.28 -11.39 -4.53
C LEU A 61 0.19 -10.69 -3.17
N PRO A 62 1.28 -10.07 -2.68
CA PRO A 62 1.29 -9.42 -1.37
C PRO A 62 0.50 -8.09 -1.30
N ALA A 63 -0.25 -7.74 -2.34
CA ALA A 63 -1.19 -6.62 -2.27
C ALA A 63 -2.22 -6.78 -3.40
N VAL A 64 -3.47 -7.10 -3.05
CA VAL A 64 -4.58 -6.59 -3.86
C VAL A 64 -4.55 -5.09 -3.62
N SER A 65 -3.99 -4.31 -4.55
CA SER A 65 -3.87 -2.87 -4.37
C SER A 65 -5.25 -2.24 -4.26
N ASP A 66 -5.38 -1.18 -3.47
CA ASP A 66 -6.63 -0.42 -3.33
C ASP A 66 -7.22 -0.04 -4.69
N SER A 67 -6.37 0.16 -5.71
CA SER A 67 -6.80 0.44 -7.09
C SER A 67 -7.60 -0.70 -7.75
N ILE A 68 -7.38 -1.97 -7.39
CA ILE A 68 -8.16 -3.11 -7.90
C ILE A 68 -9.52 -3.15 -7.19
N ILE A 69 -9.53 -2.96 -5.86
CA ILE A 69 -10.77 -2.86 -5.08
C ILE A 69 -11.61 -1.69 -5.59
N GLU A 70 -10.98 -0.55 -5.85
CA GLU A 70 -11.64 0.65 -6.34
C GLU A 70 -12.13 0.48 -7.78
N ARG A 71 -11.40 -0.22 -8.67
CA ARG A 71 -11.89 -0.58 -10.01
C ARG A 71 -13.07 -1.53 -9.97
N VAL A 72 -13.01 -2.57 -9.14
CA VAL A 72 -14.14 -3.52 -8.97
C VAL A 72 -15.34 -2.80 -8.38
N ALA A 73 -15.13 -1.94 -7.38
CA ALA A 73 -16.18 -1.11 -6.80
C ALA A 73 -16.74 -0.08 -7.80
N ALA A 74 -15.91 0.50 -8.67
CA ALA A 74 -16.35 1.43 -9.72
C ALA A 74 -17.14 0.70 -10.82
N GLN A 75 -16.74 -0.52 -11.16
CA GLN A 75 -17.41 -1.34 -12.16
C GLN A 75 -18.78 -1.84 -11.64
N LEU A 76 -18.85 -2.22 -10.36
CA LEU A 76 -20.11 -2.53 -9.66
C LEU A 76 -20.99 -1.28 -9.49
N ARG A 77 -20.40 -0.09 -9.35
CA ARG A 77 -21.09 1.22 -9.26
C ARG A 77 -21.45 1.84 -10.62
N SER A 78 -21.18 1.17 -11.75
CA SER A 78 -21.62 1.67 -13.06
C SER A 78 -23.14 1.52 -13.24
N HIS A 79 -23.88 2.36 -12.50
CA HIS A 79 -25.35 2.41 -12.46
C HIS A 79 -25.98 2.58 -13.85
N ASN A 80 -25.30 3.30 -14.75
CA ASN A 80 -25.80 3.64 -16.07
C ASN A 80 -26.23 2.44 -16.92
N VAL A 81 -25.55 1.28 -16.83
CA VAL A 81 -25.91 0.10 -17.63
C VAL A 81 -27.16 -0.59 -17.07
N ILE A 82 -27.34 -0.55 -15.75
CA ILE A 82 -28.49 -1.14 -15.07
C ILE A 82 -29.71 -0.25 -15.26
N ASP A 83 -29.55 1.06 -15.16
CA ASP A 83 -30.61 2.06 -15.35
C ASP A 83 -31.16 2.01 -16.79
N GLU A 84 -30.28 1.97 -17.80
CA GLU A 84 -30.70 1.82 -19.20
C GLU A 84 -31.46 0.50 -19.45
N ALA A 85 -31.02 -0.60 -18.83
CA ALA A 85 -31.64 -1.90 -19.00
C ALA A 85 -33.02 -1.95 -18.33
N LEU A 86 -33.15 -1.32 -17.16
CA LEU A 86 -34.41 -1.16 -16.43
C LEU A 86 -35.38 -0.28 -17.20
N GLU A 87 -34.94 0.88 -17.69
CA GLU A 87 -35.78 1.80 -18.46
C GLU A 87 -36.32 1.11 -19.73
N ARG A 88 -35.47 0.39 -20.46
CA ARG A 88 -35.88 -0.41 -21.63
C ARG A 88 -36.88 -1.50 -21.27
N ALA A 89 -36.66 -2.22 -20.17
CA ALA A 89 -37.57 -3.27 -19.71
C ALA A 89 -38.92 -2.71 -19.26
N ASN A 90 -38.92 -1.59 -18.54
CA ASN A 90 -40.14 -0.96 -18.03
C ASN A 90 -40.99 -0.45 -19.19
N ASN A 91 -40.38 0.26 -20.16
CA ASN A 91 -41.06 0.73 -21.36
C ASN A 91 -41.70 -0.41 -22.18
N ALA A 92 -41.01 -1.56 -22.30
CA ALA A 92 -41.56 -2.73 -22.98
C ALA A 92 -42.78 -3.33 -22.25
N HIS A 93 -42.73 -3.42 -20.92
CA HIS A 93 -43.83 -3.95 -20.11
C HIS A 93 -45.04 -3.01 -20.10
N VAL A 94 -44.83 -1.70 -19.92
CA VAL A 94 -45.92 -0.70 -19.95
C VAL A 94 -46.64 -0.77 -21.29
N LYS A 95 -45.90 -0.85 -22.41
CA LYS A 95 -46.49 -0.98 -23.75
C LYS A 95 -47.32 -2.27 -23.90
N ALA A 96 -46.82 -3.41 -23.41
CA ALA A 96 -47.53 -4.68 -23.48
C ALA A 96 -48.80 -4.70 -22.61
N LEU A 97 -48.72 -4.17 -21.39
CA LEU A 97 -49.83 -4.10 -20.44
C LEU A 97 -50.93 -3.12 -20.91
N ARG A 98 -50.54 -1.99 -21.50
CA ARG A 98 -51.49 -1.08 -22.16
C ARG A 98 -52.21 -1.77 -23.33
N GLY A 99 -51.49 -2.56 -24.13
CA GLY A 99 -52.06 -3.38 -25.20
C GLY A 99 -53.05 -4.45 -24.72
N ALA A 100 -52.95 -4.86 -23.46
CA ALA A 100 -53.87 -5.80 -22.81
C ALA A 100 -55.10 -5.13 -22.18
N GLY A 101 -55.24 -3.80 -22.28
CA GLY A 101 -56.43 -3.06 -21.82
C GLY A 101 -56.41 -2.66 -20.34
N LEU A 102 -55.25 -2.65 -19.69
CA LEU A 102 -55.11 -2.10 -18.33
C LEU A 102 -55.34 -0.58 -18.33
N ASN A 103 -56.03 -0.08 -17.30
CA ASN A 103 -56.24 1.35 -17.09
C ASN A 103 -54.92 2.04 -16.72
N GLU A 104 -54.74 3.27 -17.18
CA GLU A 104 -53.55 4.10 -16.96
C GLU A 104 -53.22 4.27 -15.47
N SER A 105 -54.23 4.45 -14.61
CA SER A 105 -54.01 4.56 -13.16
C SER A 105 -53.46 3.28 -12.52
N VAL A 106 -53.77 2.11 -13.09
CA VAL A 106 -53.18 0.83 -12.66
C VAL A 106 -51.74 0.69 -13.16
N LEU A 107 -51.46 1.20 -14.38
CA LEU A 107 -50.11 1.20 -14.94
C LEU A 107 -49.17 2.11 -14.15
N GLU A 108 -49.62 3.33 -13.79
CA GLU A 108 -48.85 4.26 -12.97
C GLU A 108 -48.52 3.67 -11.59
N LEU A 109 -49.49 3.01 -10.95
CA LEU A 109 -49.28 2.36 -9.65
C LEU A 109 -48.27 1.21 -9.76
N LEU A 110 -48.38 0.37 -10.80
CA LEU A 110 -47.43 -0.72 -11.04
C LEU A 110 -46.02 -0.19 -11.33
N GLN A 111 -45.92 0.89 -12.11
CA GLN A 111 -44.64 1.52 -12.41
C GLN A 111 -43.98 2.06 -11.14
N SER A 112 -44.71 2.82 -10.32
CA SER A 112 -44.22 3.36 -9.05
C SER A 112 -43.77 2.26 -8.08
N TRP A 113 -44.51 1.14 -8.03
CA TRP A 113 -44.14 -0.02 -7.21
C TRP A 113 -42.85 -0.69 -7.71
N VAL A 114 -42.69 -0.87 -9.03
CA VAL A 114 -41.48 -1.43 -9.62
C VAL A 114 -40.27 -0.54 -9.36
N GLU A 115 -40.41 0.77 -9.55
CA GLU A 115 -39.35 1.76 -9.26
C GLU A 115 -38.91 1.68 -7.80
N THR A 116 -39.85 1.68 -6.86
CA THR A 116 -39.56 1.55 -5.42
C THR A 116 -38.84 0.22 -5.08
N MET A 117 -39.27 -0.89 -5.69
CA MET A 117 -38.66 -2.21 -5.48
C MET A 117 -37.23 -2.28 -6.03
N VAL A 118 -36.98 -1.61 -7.16
CA VAL A 118 -35.66 -1.52 -7.77
C VAL A 118 -34.72 -0.68 -6.91
N GLU A 119 -35.15 0.51 -6.48
CA GLU A 119 -34.39 1.38 -5.59
C GLU A 119 -34.02 0.66 -4.29
N THR A 120 -34.99 -0.01 -3.67
CA THR A 120 -34.76 -0.79 -2.44
C THR A 120 -33.69 -1.88 -2.64
N ARG A 121 -33.73 -2.60 -3.76
CA ARG A 121 -32.74 -3.64 -4.08
C ARG A 121 -31.35 -3.07 -4.39
N LEU A 122 -31.28 -1.89 -5.02
CA LEU A 122 -30.01 -1.21 -5.27
C LEU A 122 -29.35 -0.78 -3.96
N VAL A 123 -30.10 -0.16 -3.06
CA VAL A 123 -29.61 0.20 -1.72
C VAL A 123 -29.13 -1.03 -0.95
N GLN A 124 -29.91 -2.12 -0.98
CA GLN A 124 -29.51 -3.35 -0.30
C GLN A 124 -28.21 -3.93 -0.88
N ARG A 125 -28.06 -3.94 -2.21
CA ARG A 125 -26.81 -4.36 -2.85
C ARG A 125 -25.63 -3.47 -2.48
N GLN A 126 -25.84 -2.16 -2.39
CA GLN A 126 -24.77 -1.23 -2.00
C GLN A 126 -24.25 -1.54 -0.59
N ILE A 127 -25.17 -1.79 0.35
CA ILE A 127 -24.83 -2.19 1.72
C ILE A 127 -24.07 -3.53 1.73
N GLU A 128 -24.50 -4.51 0.94
CA GLU A 128 -23.81 -5.80 0.83
C GLU A 128 -22.38 -5.64 0.28
N VAL A 129 -22.19 -4.80 -0.74
CA VAL A 129 -20.87 -4.51 -1.30
C VAL A 129 -19.97 -3.79 -0.29
N GLU A 130 -20.49 -2.81 0.45
CA GLU A 130 -19.73 -2.10 1.48
C GLU A 130 -19.28 -3.05 2.60
N ARG A 131 -20.18 -3.90 3.12
CA ARG A 131 -19.83 -4.92 4.13
C ARG A 131 -18.77 -5.89 3.63
N VAL A 132 -18.86 -6.27 2.37
CA VAL A 132 -17.86 -7.13 1.75
C VAL A 132 -16.51 -6.43 1.70
N ILE A 133 -16.46 -5.17 1.26
CA ILE A 133 -15.22 -4.39 1.20
C ILE A 133 -14.59 -4.29 2.59
N GLU A 134 -15.39 -4.06 3.63
CA GLU A 134 -14.93 -4.07 5.02
C GLU A 134 -14.36 -5.44 5.43
N CYS A 135 -15.07 -6.55 5.20
CA CYS A 135 -14.56 -7.89 5.50
C CYS A 135 -13.26 -8.22 4.74
N VAL A 136 -13.16 -7.82 3.47
CA VAL A 136 -11.93 -8.02 2.69
C VAL A 136 -10.79 -7.20 3.28
N ARG A 137 -11.05 -5.94 3.65
CA ARG A 137 -10.07 -5.07 4.30
C ARG A 137 -9.59 -5.63 5.65
N GLU A 138 -10.50 -6.21 6.44
CA GLU A 138 -10.17 -6.85 7.73
C GLU A 138 -9.39 -8.16 7.57
N GLN A 139 -9.69 -8.93 6.51
CA GLN A 139 -9.04 -10.22 6.24
C GLN A 139 -7.74 -10.11 5.45
N MET A 140 -7.53 -9.01 4.73
CA MET A 140 -6.24 -8.72 4.14
C MET A 140 -5.23 -8.57 5.29
N PRO A 141 -4.19 -9.42 5.36
CA PRO A 141 -3.12 -9.18 6.31
C PRO A 141 -2.58 -7.80 5.96
N GLN A 142 -2.80 -6.82 6.86
CA GLN A 142 -2.06 -5.56 6.79
C GLN A 142 -0.63 -5.97 6.55
N ALA A 143 -0.02 -5.46 5.47
CA ALA A 143 1.35 -5.79 5.14
C ALA A 143 2.19 -5.36 6.34
N VAL A 144 2.43 -6.30 7.26
CA VAL A 144 3.30 -6.12 8.40
C VAL A 144 4.66 -6.05 7.75
N SER A 145 5.06 -4.83 7.38
CA SER A 145 6.33 -4.56 6.76
C SER A 145 7.37 -5.16 7.69
N ALA A 146 8.05 -6.21 7.21
CA ALA A 146 8.95 -6.98 8.04
C ALA A 146 10.01 -6.01 8.58
N ALA A 147 9.93 -5.71 9.87
CA ALA A 147 10.86 -4.81 10.53
C ALA A 147 12.29 -5.37 10.39
N LEU A 148 13.26 -4.47 10.27
CA LEU A 148 14.66 -4.86 10.37
C LEU A 148 14.90 -5.62 11.67
N GLN A 149 15.63 -6.74 11.59
CA GLN A 149 15.95 -7.58 12.75
C GLN A 149 16.97 -6.91 13.69
N ASP A 150 17.74 -5.95 13.20
CA ASP A 150 18.75 -5.24 13.98
C ASP A 150 18.18 -3.97 14.62
N ASP A 151 18.51 -3.77 15.90
CA ASP A 151 18.18 -2.56 16.65
C ASP A 151 18.92 -1.34 16.06
N PRO A 152 18.21 -0.38 15.43
CA PRO A 152 18.84 0.83 14.87
C PRO A 152 19.54 1.69 15.93
N THR A 153 19.13 1.56 17.19
CA THR A 153 19.66 2.39 18.28
C THR A 153 20.96 1.85 18.86
N ARG A 154 21.39 0.66 18.43
CA ARG A 154 22.68 0.07 18.84
C ARG A 154 23.83 1.01 18.50
N LEU A 155 24.63 1.33 19.51
CA LEU A 155 25.80 2.19 19.38
C LEU A 155 27.07 1.35 19.31
N LEU A 156 27.96 1.72 18.39
CA LEU A 156 29.22 1.02 18.10
C LEU A 156 30.43 1.85 18.47
N SER A 157 31.53 1.19 18.86
CA SER A 157 32.83 1.84 18.92
C SER A 157 33.35 2.16 17.50
N ALA A 158 34.34 3.02 17.37
CA ALA A 158 34.98 3.31 16.07
C ALA A 158 35.52 2.04 15.39
N VAL A 159 36.09 1.11 16.16
CA VAL A 159 36.59 -0.17 15.65
C VAL A 159 35.45 -1.03 15.10
N ALA A 160 34.35 -1.16 15.86
CA ALA A 160 33.19 -1.95 15.43
C ALA A 160 32.49 -1.32 14.22
N MET A 161 32.34 0.01 14.19
CA MET A 161 31.80 0.74 13.04
C MET A 161 32.68 0.53 11.79
N GLY A 162 34.01 0.50 11.95
CA GLY A 162 34.92 0.21 10.85
C GLY A 162 34.72 -1.18 10.25
N GLN A 163 34.44 -2.19 11.09
CA GLN A 163 34.09 -3.54 10.63
C GLN A 163 32.77 -3.54 9.83
N GLU A 164 31.72 -2.89 10.34
CA GLU A 164 30.43 -2.78 9.64
C GLU A 164 30.53 -2.03 8.30
N LEU A 165 31.44 -1.05 8.19
CA LEU A 165 31.72 -0.31 6.95
C LEU A 165 32.61 -1.05 5.94
N GLY A 166 32.78 -2.36 6.09
CA GLY A 166 33.57 -3.19 5.17
C GLY A 166 35.03 -3.38 5.60
N GLY A 167 35.31 -3.34 6.91
CA GLY A 167 36.64 -3.67 7.46
C GLY A 167 37.66 -2.52 7.41
N ILE A 168 37.21 -1.26 7.48
CA ILE A 168 38.11 -0.11 7.55
C ILE A 168 38.67 0.11 8.96
N GLY A 169 39.83 0.75 9.06
CA GLY A 169 40.46 1.08 10.35
C GLY A 169 39.70 2.15 11.13
N ASP A 170 39.88 2.20 12.45
CA ASP A 170 39.22 3.17 13.34
C ASP A 170 39.63 4.62 13.04
N GLU A 171 40.89 4.85 12.65
CA GLU A 171 41.35 6.16 12.18
C GLU A 171 40.62 6.61 10.92
N SER A 172 40.34 5.69 9.97
CA SER A 172 39.54 6.01 8.78
C SER A 172 38.11 6.38 9.13
N VAL A 173 37.49 5.72 10.12
CA VAL A 173 36.16 6.10 10.63
C VAL A 173 36.18 7.52 11.19
N ARG A 174 37.20 7.89 11.98
CA ARG A 174 37.35 9.25 12.52
C ARG A 174 37.60 10.29 11.43
N GLN A 175 38.33 9.94 10.37
CA GLN A 175 38.55 10.82 9.23
C GLN A 175 37.25 11.07 8.46
N ARG A 176 36.43 10.04 8.24
CA ARG A 176 35.09 10.18 7.64
C ARG A 176 34.14 11.02 8.49
N GLU A 177 34.18 10.86 9.81
CA GLU A 177 33.43 11.73 10.73
C GLU A 177 33.87 13.20 10.58
N LYS A 178 35.18 13.48 10.58
CA LYS A 178 35.71 14.83 10.35
C LYS A 178 35.32 15.39 8.97
N ALA A 179 35.19 14.54 7.97
CA ALA A 179 34.73 14.90 6.64
C ALA A 179 33.21 15.16 6.55
N GLY A 180 32.45 14.90 7.62
CA GLY A 180 31.00 15.05 7.66
C GLY A 180 30.24 13.88 7.03
N GLU A 181 30.91 12.75 6.78
CA GLU A 181 30.29 11.56 6.18
C GLU A 181 29.65 10.64 7.24
N LEU A 182 30.05 10.80 8.50
CA LEU A 182 29.54 10.08 9.65
C LEU A 182 29.38 11.06 10.81
N PHE A 183 28.62 10.66 11.83
CA PHE A 183 28.56 11.37 13.11
C PHE A 183 28.64 10.39 14.28
N SER A 184 29.10 10.90 15.42
CA SER A 184 29.16 10.14 16.67
C SER A 184 28.37 10.82 17.77
N VAL A 185 27.81 10.02 18.67
CA VAL A 185 27.08 10.47 19.86
C VAL A 185 27.92 10.23 21.11
N LEU A 186 27.77 11.10 22.10
CA LEU A 186 28.30 10.88 23.43
C LEU A 186 27.16 10.44 24.35
N ARG A 187 27.28 9.27 24.98
CA ARG A 187 26.24 8.81 25.90
C ARG A 187 26.05 9.80 27.06
N PRO A 188 24.81 10.01 27.52
CA PRO A 188 24.54 10.78 28.72
C PRO A 188 25.40 10.31 29.90
N GLY A 189 26.04 11.25 30.61
CA GLY A 189 26.86 10.96 31.79
C GLY A 189 28.29 10.49 31.50
N ARG A 190 28.70 10.32 30.24
CA ARG A 190 30.10 10.03 29.89
C ARG A 190 30.83 11.29 29.42
N LYS A 191 32.08 11.46 29.85
CA LYS A 191 32.97 12.55 29.41
C LYS A 191 33.80 12.18 28.17
N ARG A 192 33.93 10.88 27.86
CA ARG A 192 34.75 10.32 26.77
C ARG A 192 34.09 9.04 26.25
N GLY A 193 34.53 8.60 25.06
CA GLY A 193 34.00 7.41 24.40
C GLY A 193 32.80 7.75 23.53
N ARG A 194 33.05 8.50 22.46
CA ARG A 194 32.06 8.73 21.39
C ARG A 194 31.77 7.40 20.71
N GLU A 195 30.50 7.14 20.44
CA GLU A 195 30.01 5.93 19.79
C GLU A 195 29.21 6.30 18.55
N TYR A 196 29.11 5.39 17.59
CA TYR A 196 28.48 5.61 16.30
C TYR A 196 27.21 4.78 16.21
N PRO A 197 26.04 5.39 15.94
CA PRO A 197 24.82 4.64 15.64
C PRO A 197 25.02 3.64 14.49
N VAL A 198 24.65 2.38 14.71
CA VAL A 198 24.89 1.26 13.76
C VAL A 198 24.28 1.52 12.38
N PHE A 199 23.13 2.20 12.34
CA PHE A 199 22.39 2.40 11.09
C PHE A 199 23.18 3.16 10.02
N GLN A 200 24.22 3.92 10.42
CA GLN A 200 25.08 4.63 9.48
C GLN A 200 25.89 3.69 8.57
N ALA A 201 26.04 2.43 8.96
CA ALA A 201 26.68 1.39 8.14
C ALA A 201 25.70 0.56 7.31
N TRP A 202 24.38 0.77 7.47
CA TRP A 202 23.40 -0.02 6.73
C TRP A 202 23.38 0.33 5.25
N GLY A 203 23.19 -0.69 4.41
CA GLY A 203 23.01 -0.54 2.98
C GLY A 203 21.81 0.36 2.66
N GLY A 204 22.03 1.37 1.82
CA GLY A 204 21.04 2.39 1.48
C GLY A 204 21.15 3.67 2.30
N ILE A 205 21.74 3.63 3.50
CA ILE A 205 22.06 4.82 4.30
C ILE A 205 23.51 5.24 4.10
N SER A 206 24.43 4.28 4.27
CA SER A 206 25.86 4.55 4.29
C SER A 206 26.34 5.26 3.02
N GLY A 207 27.30 6.18 3.15
CA GLY A 207 27.91 6.88 2.03
C GLY A 207 27.16 8.15 1.66
N GLU A 208 26.86 8.32 0.37
CA GLU A 208 26.35 9.58 -0.18
C GLU A 208 24.99 10.01 0.39
N PRO A 209 23.98 9.13 0.58
CA PRO A 209 22.70 9.55 1.15
C PRO A 209 22.83 10.15 2.56
N LEU A 210 23.59 9.49 3.44
CA LEU A 210 23.87 9.99 4.79
C LEU A 210 24.61 11.33 4.75
N LYS A 211 25.64 11.44 3.91
CA LYS A 211 26.42 12.67 3.76
C LYS A 211 25.53 13.85 3.31
N GLN A 212 24.70 13.65 2.30
CA GLN A 212 23.79 14.68 1.79
C GLN A 212 22.81 15.15 2.88
N ALA A 213 22.26 14.23 3.66
CA ALA A 213 21.38 14.56 4.76
C ALA A 213 22.11 15.33 5.88
N LEU A 214 23.35 14.94 6.22
CA LEU A 214 24.17 15.67 7.20
C LEU A 214 24.58 17.07 6.73
N ASP A 215 24.93 17.23 5.45
CA ASP A 215 25.23 18.53 4.86
C ASP A 215 23.96 19.42 4.81
N ALA A 216 22.79 18.85 4.50
CA ALA A 216 21.51 19.55 4.52
C ALA A 216 21.09 20.02 5.93
N LEU A 217 21.49 19.28 6.98
CA LEU A 217 21.33 19.68 8.37
C LEU A 217 22.31 20.77 8.82
N GLY A 218 23.28 21.14 7.98
CA GLY A 218 24.34 22.10 8.36
C GLY A 218 25.40 21.51 9.30
N ARG A 219 25.65 20.20 9.22
CA ARG A 219 26.63 19.46 10.06
C ARG A 219 26.42 19.65 11.56
N PRO A 220 25.25 19.24 12.07
CA PRO A 220 24.89 19.46 13.46
C PRO A 220 25.76 18.61 14.39
N GLU A 221 25.70 18.93 15.69
CA GLU A 221 26.28 18.05 16.70
C GLU A 221 25.62 16.67 16.68
N GLY A 222 26.38 15.63 17.05
CA GLY A 222 25.93 14.26 16.88
C GLY A 222 24.63 13.89 17.61
N ALA A 223 24.32 14.54 18.75
CA ALA A 223 23.05 14.33 19.43
C ALA A 223 21.85 14.87 18.62
N ALA A 224 22.01 16.02 17.97
CA ALA A 224 20.99 16.60 17.10
C ALA A 224 20.84 15.79 15.80
N ALA A 225 21.95 15.35 15.20
CA ALA A 225 21.92 14.42 14.06
C ALA A 225 21.18 13.12 14.42
N TYR A 226 21.53 12.52 15.56
CA TYR A 226 20.89 11.29 16.03
C TYR A 226 19.38 11.47 16.23
N THR A 227 18.99 12.56 16.89
CA THR A 227 17.58 12.88 17.14
C THR A 227 16.83 13.03 15.82
N PHE A 228 17.41 13.75 14.84
CA PHE A 228 16.81 13.90 13.51
C PHE A 228 16.57 12.53 12.85
N PHE A 229 17.59 11.67 12.76
CA PHE A 229 17.47 10.40 12.03
C PHE A 229 16.54 9.38 12.69
N THR A 230 16.35 9.45 14.01
CA THR A 230 15.59 8.46 14.78
C THR A 230 14.17 8.92 15.14
N SER A 231 13.90 10.23 15.10
CA SER A 231 12.59 10.77 15.45
C SER A 231 11.64 10.74 14.25
N PRO A 232 10.37 10.33 14.43
CA PRO A 232 9.32 10.51 13.44
C PRO A 232 9.17 11.98 13.03
N SER A 233 8.86 12.20 11.75
CA SER A 233 8.62 13.54 11.19
C SER A 233 7.31 13.59 10.43
N ASP A 234 6.50 14.60 10.71
CA ASP A 234 5.23 14.84 9.99
C ASP A 234 5.48 15.13 8.49
N LEU A 235 6.63 15.75 8.16
CA LEU A 235 7.05 15.99 6.78
C LEU A 235 7.36 14.69 6.00
N LEU A 236 7.50 13.58 6.72
CA LEU A 236 7.75 12.25 6.17
C LEU A 236 6.60 11.29 6.51
N ALA A 237 5.37 11.81 6.67
CA ALA A 237 4.18 11.05 7.02
C ALA A 237 4.34 10.20 8.30
N GLY A 238 5.05 10.72 9.30
CA GLY A 238 5.31 10.02 10.57
C GLY A 238 6.40 8.95 10.51
N LEU A 239 7.17 8.89 9.42
CA LEU A 239 8.38 8.07 9.33
C LEU A 239 9.57 8.83 9.89
N SER A 240 10.55 8.10 10.43
CA SER A 240 11.87 8.66 10.69
C SER A 240 12.65 8.83 9.38
N PRO A 241 13.58 9.79 9.28
CA PRO A 241 14.44 9.95 8.11
C PRO A 241 15.21 8.67 7.74
N MET A 242 15.61 7.88 8.74
CA MET A 242 16.25 6.58 8.53
C MET A 242 15.32 5.60 7.81
N GLU A 243 14.07 5.45 8.26
CA GLU A 243 13.08 4.57 7.63
C GLU A 243 12.72 5.03 6.21
N ALA A 244 12.59 6.34 6.02
CA ALA A 244 12.37 6.95 4.72
C ALA A 244 13.48 6.62 3.72
N ILE A 245 14.75 6.81 4.11
CA ILE A 245 15.90 6.47 3.25
C ILE A 245 15.92 4.97 2.91
N LEU A 246 15.75 4.11 3.91
CA LEU A 246 15.75 2.66 3.74
C LEU A 246 14.57 2.14 2.91
N GLY A 247 13.45 2.87 2.90
CA GLY A 247 12.18 2.41 2.35
C GLY A 247 11.58 1.24 3.14
N LYS A 248 11.93 1.11 4.43
CA LYS A 248 11.49 0.02 5.31
C LYS A 248 11.38 0.50 6.75
N LEU A 249 10.51 -0.15 7.54
CA LEU A 249 10.37 0.15 8.96
C LEU A 249 11.49 -0.48 9.78
N THR A 250 11.91 0.22 10.83
CA THR A 250 12.85 -0.32 11.82
C THR A 250 12.15 -0.96 13.02
N SER A 251 10.83 -0.77 13.14
CA SER A 251 9.99 -1.34 14.19
C SER A 251 8.63 -1.74 13.63
N GLN A 252 8.04 -2.83 14.15
CA GLN A 252 6.69 -3.22 13.75
C GLN A 252 5.67 -2.24 14.32
N ARG A 253 4.95 -1.54 13.45
CA ARG A 253 3.84 -0.67 13.80
C ARG A 253 2.86 -0.56 12.64
N VAL A 254 1.62 -0.17 12.94
CA VAL A 254 0.61 0.14 11.94
C VAL A 254 1.00 1.44 11.23
N LEU A 255 1.00 1.43 9.90
CA LEU A 255 1.26 2.60 9.10
C LEU A 255 -0.04 3.27 8.67
N ALA A 256 -0.03 4.60 8.63
CA ALA A 256 -1.02 5.34 7.87
C ALA A 256 -0.82 5.11 6.37
N ASP A 257 -1.89 5.23 5.58
CA ASP A 257 -1.88 4.98 4.15
C ASP A 257 -0.84 5.86 3.43
N ASP A 258 -0.73 7.14 3.80
CA ASP A 258 0.25 8.08 3.26
C ASP A 258 1.69 7.62 3.50
N ALA A 259 1.98 7.02 4.66
CA ALA A 259 3.30 6.51 4.99
C ALA A 259 3.63 5.26 4.17
N ALA A 260 2.65 4.37 3.97
CA ALA A 260 2.81 3.19 3.13
C ALA A 260 3.04 3.57 1.66
N GLN A 261 2.29 4.56 1.16
CA GLN A 261 2.48 5.12 -0.17
C GLN A 261 3.87 5.75 -0.31
N PHE A 262 4.31 6.53 0.68
CA PHE A 262 5.63 7.16 0.68
C PHE A 262 6.78 6.13 0.69
N LEU A 263 6.67 5.05 1.47
CA LEU A 263 7.68 3.97 1.44
C LEU A 263 7.79 3.30 0.07
N SER A 264 6.68 3.26 -0.67
CA SER A 264 6.61 2.69 -2.03
C SER A 264 7.20 3.60 -3.11
N ALA A 265 7.52 4.87 -2.80
CA ALA A 265 8.17 5.80 -3.71
C ALA A 265 9.59 5.35 -4.10
N SER A 266 10.18 5.96 -5.12
CA SER A 266 11.55 5.60 -5.53
C SER A 266 12.59 6.04 -4.47
N PRO A 267 13.76 5.37 -4.37
CA PRO A 267 14.80 5.78 -3.42
C PRO A 267 15.24 7.25 -3.55
N ALA A 268 15.24 7.78 -4.78
CA ALA A 268 15.62 9.17 -5.04
C ALA A 268 14.58 10.16 -4.48
N GLU A 269 13.29 9.91 -4.70
CA GLU A 269 12.20 10.74 -4.17
C GLU A 269 12.18 10.73 -2.63
N ARG A 270 12.37 9.54 -2.02
CA ARG A 270 12.45 9.44 -0.56
C ARG A 270 13.63 10.20 0.02
N LEU A 271 14.81 10.12 -0.62
CA LEU A 271 15.98 10.87 -0.21
C LEU A 271 15.73 12.38 -0.32
N GLU A 272 15.17 12.85 -1.44
CA GLU A 272 14.86 14.27 -1.63
C GLU A 272 13.94 14.81 -0.53
N ALA A 273 12.88 14.09 -0.19
CA ALA A 273 11.99 14.45 0.91
C ALA A 273 12.73 14.52 2.26
N VAL A 274 13.65 13.58 2.53
CA VAL A 274 14.49 13.64 3.73
C VAL A 274 15.42 14.85 3.73
N LEU A 275 15.98 15.25 2.59
CA LEU A 275 16.79 16.46 2.49
C LEU A 275 15.97 17.74 2.76
N GLN A 276 14.70 17.78 2.35
CA GLN A 276 13.81 18.90 2.68
C GLN A 276 13.48 18.93 4.18
N ALA A 277 13.17 17.76 4.77
CA ALA A 277 12.95 17.65 6.21
C ALA A 277 14.19 18.06 7.01
N ALA A 278 15.40 17.70 6.55
CA ALA A 278 16.66 18.12 7.16
C ALA A 278 16.83 19.64 7.18
N LYS A 279 16.57 20.31 6.05
CA LYS A 279 16.65 21.79 5.97
C LYS A 279 15.64 22.47 6.89
N ALA A 280 14.41 21.95 6.94
CA ALA A 280 13.37 22.46 7.84
C ALA A 280 13.77 22.30 9.31
N TYR A 281 14.30 21.13 9.69
CA TYR A 281 14.78 20.87 11.04
C TYR A 281 15.96 21.78 11.42
N ALA A 282 16.92 21.98 10.51
CA ALA A 282 18.03 22.91 10.73
C ALA A 282 17.58 24.35 10.93
N ALA A 283 16.54 24.80 10.20
CA ALA A 283 15.97 26.13 10.38
C ALA A 283 15.35 26.32 11.77
N VAL A 284 14.71 25.29 12.32
CA VAL A 284 14.14 25.32 13.69
C VAL A 284 15.24 25.32 14.76
N LEU A 285 16.36 24.63 14.54
CA LEU A 285 17.48 24.66 15.49
C LEU A 285 18.21 26.02 15.53
N ALA A 286 18.09 26.81 14.46
CA ALA A 286 18.74 28.12 14.36
C ALA A 286 17.90 29.28 14.95
N SER A 287 16.61 29.06 15.24
CA SER A 287 15.69 30.05 15.84
C SER A 287 15.73 30.04 17.35
#